data_AF-A0AAD4QYV7-F1
#
_entry.id   AF-A0AAD4QYV7-F1
#
_cell.length_a   1.000
_cell.length_b   1.000
_cell.length_c   1.000
_cell.angle_alpha   90.00
_cell.angle_beta   90.00
_cell.angle_gamma   90.00
#
_symmetry.space_group_name_H-M   'P 1'
#
loop_
_entity.id
_entity.type
_entity.pdbx_description
1 polymer ?
#
loop_
_entity_poly.entity_id
_entity_poly.type
_entity_poly.pdbx_seq_one_letter_code
_entity_poly.pdbx_strand_id
1 'polypeptide(L)'
;MEDVKTKDVDKFALFKKIQQNKALLFGKFSNTVTRGAKDAKWEEIRLELVAEGHPYFEDKTAKQIKDNLWTLSKSRTIAKVDQAKKTGSDGVTKFSDLDKLTLAILGVESPQVQGLNVPEAGADFDQSPSTSEKRQPSPWEIPKTPLAGNRKRKVISEDDPLDGEIKEQKLRKLRLENQLLELQIEEKHLDINKKRTDSPYYQ
;
A
#
# COMPACT_ATOMS: atom_id res chain seq x y z
N MET A 1 14.68 -10.83 23.94
CA MET A 1 14.03 -11.88 23.11
C MET A 1 12.50 -11.81 23.17
N GLU A 2 11.90 -10.99 24.04
CA GLU A 2 10.44 -10.88 24.21
C GLU A 2 9.77 -10.02 23.14
N ASP A 3 10.44 -8.98 22.63
CA ASP A 3 9.89 -8.01 21.66
C ASP A 3 9.58 -8.58 20.27
N VAL A 4 10.10 -9.76 19.94
CA VAL A 4 9.87 -10.40 18.63
C VAL A 4 8.54 -11.15 18.63
N LYS A 5 8.18 -11.78 19.76
CA LYS A 5 6.93 -12.54 19.88
C LYS A 5 5.72 -11.62 19.96
N THR A 6 5.83 -10.50 20.67
CA THR A 6 4.74 -9.51 20.79
C THR A 6 4.36 -8.93 19.42
N LYS A 7 5.36 -8.58 18.60
CA LYS A 7 5.12 -8.07 17.23
C LYS A 7 4.36 -9.04 16.33
N ASP A 8 4.55 -10.34 16.49
CA ASP A 8 3.85 -11.32 15.67
C ASP A 8 2.40 -11.54 16.15
N VAL A 9 2.15 -11.43 17.45
CA VAL A 9 0.79 -11.39 18.03
C VAL A 9 0.04 -10.14 17.55
N ASP A 10 0.68 -8.98 17.59
CA ASP A 10 0.08 -7.71 17.15
C ASP A 10 -0.27 -7.75 15.65
N LYS A 11 0.64 -8.25 14.81
CA LYS A 11 0.36 -8.47 13.38
C LYS A 11 -0.81 -9.42 13.17
N PHE A 12 -0.90 -10.49 13.96
CA PHE A 12 -1.98 -11.44 13.84
C PHE A 12 -3.34 -10.82 14.18
N ALA A 13 -3.41 -10.02 15.26
CA ALA A 13 -4.60 -9.26 15.63
C ALA A 13 -5.03 -8.29 14.52
N LEU A 14 -4.07 -7.56 13.95
CA LEU A 14 -4.32 -6.68 12.80
C LEU A 14 -4.94 -7.44 11.62
N PHE A 15 -4.35 -8.57 11.23
CA PHE A 15 -4.83 -9.32 10.06
C PHE A 15 -6.23 -9.90 10.31
N LYS A 16 -6.54 -10.30 11.54
CA LYS A 16 -7.90 -10.71 11.93
C LYS A 16 -8.92 -9.59 11.77
N LYS A 17 -8.59 -8.37 12.19
CA LYS A 17 -9.45 -7.17 12.01
C LYS A 17 -9.61 -6.79 10.53
N ILE A 18 -8.53 -6.90 9.74
CA ILE A 18 -8.57 -6.69 8.28
C ILE A 18 -9.51 -7.72 7.62
N GLN A 19 -9.45 -8.98 8.06
CA GLN A 19 -10.31 -10.05 7.54
C GLN A 19 -11.79 -9.78 7.84
N GLN A 20 -12.13 -9.37 9.06
CA GLN A 20 -13.50 -9.01 9.45
C GLN A 20 -14.05 -7.85 8.60
N ASN A 21 -13.19 -6.89 8.25
CA ASN A 21 -13.56 -5.69 7.48
C ASN A 21 -13.26 -5.81 5.98
N LYS A 22 -13.01 -7.04 5.49
CA LYS A 22 -12.57 -7.30 4.11
C LYS A 22 -13.50 -6.67 3.06
N ALA A 23 -14.81 -6.76 3.27
CA ALA A 23 -15.81 -6.25 2.33
C ALA A 23 -15.69 -4.74 2.09
N LEU A 24 -15.37 -3.96 3.14
CA LEU A 24 -15.23 -2.52 3.03
C LEU A 24 -13.84 -2.15 2.50
N LEU A 25 -12.77 -2.79 3.02
CA LEU A 25 -11.39 -2.48 2.63
C LEU A 25 -11.06 -2.88 1.18
N PHE A 26 -11.51 -4.05 0.75
CA PHE A 26 -11.17 -4.63 -0.55
C PHE A 26 -12.37 -4.74 -1.49
N GLY A 27 -13.56 -4.30 -1.06
CA GLY A 27 -14.73 -4.21 -1.93
C GLY A 27 -14.53 -3.29 -3.12
N LYS A 28 -15.32 -3.52 -4.17
CA LYS A 28 -15.40 -2.63 -5.33
C LYS A 28 -15.86 -1.26 -4.87
N PHE A 29 -15.32 -0.21 -5.49
CA PHE A 29 -15.78 1.14 -5.22
C PHE A 29 -17.27 1.26 -5.54
N SER A 30 -18.00 1.88 -4.63
CA SER A 30 -19.43 2.11 -4.72
C SER A 30 -19.77 3.40 -3.96
N ASN A 31 -21.04 3.80 -3.98
CA ASN A 31 -21.49 4.99 -3.24
C ASN A 31 -21.23 4.86 -1.72
N THR A 32 -21.13 3.64 -1.20
CA THR A 32 -20.81 3.36 0.21
C THR A 32 -19.33 3.06 0.44
N VAL A 33 -18.67 2.38 -0.51
CA VAL A 33 -17.25 2.03 -0.43
C VAL A 33 -16.44 3.04 -1.22
N THR A 34 -16.10 4.17 -0.59
CA THR A 34 -15.28 5.23 -1.18
C THR A 34 -13.81 5.11 -0.75
N ARG A 35 -12.91 5.86 -1.41
CA ARG A 35 -11.50 5.94 -0.97
C ARG A 35 -11.38 6.48 0.45
N GLY A 36 -12.13 7.54 0.77
CA GLY A 36 -12.19 8.10 2.11
C GLY A 36 -12.69 7.10 3.14
N ALA A 37 -13.74 6.33 2.83
CA ALA A 37 -14.25 5.28 3.72
C ALA A 37 -13.21 4.18 3.98
N LYS A 38 -12.43 3.77 2.97
CA LYS A 38 -11.35 2.80 3.14
C LYS A 38 -10.24 3.33 4.03
N ASP A 39 -9.77 4.56 3.78
CA ASP A 39 -8.68 5.16 4.54
C ASP A 39 -9.11 5.43 6.00
N ALA A 40 -10.36 5.87 6.23
CA ALA A 40 -10.95 5.99 7.55
C ALA A 40 -11.03 4.63 8.28
N LYS A 41 -11.38 3.55 7.57
CA LYS A 41 -11.45 2.22 8.18
C LYS A 41 -10.08 1.68 8.59
N TRP A 42 -9.03 2.00 7.84
CA TRP A 42 -7.66 1.66 8.27
C TRP A 42 -7.26 2.39 9.56
N GLU A 43 -7.68 3.64 9.72
CA GLU A 43 -7.47 4.42 10.94
C GLU A 43 -8.27 3.83 12.11
N GLU A 44 -9.54 3.50 11.90
CA GLU A 44 -10.42 2.89 12.91
C GLU A 44 -9.83 1.56 13.41
N ILE A 45 -9.39 0.68 12.51
CA ILE A 45 -8.72 -0.59 12.88
C ILE A 45 -7.47 -0.33 13.72
N ARG A 46 -6.69 0.72 13.40
CA ARG A 46 -5.52 1.07 14.20
C ARG A 46 -5.93 1.45 15.62
N LEU A 47 -6.90 2.35 15.75
CA LEU A 47 -7.37 2.83 17.05
C LEU A 47 -7.96 1.71 17.90
N GLU A 48 -8.73 0.80 17.30
CA GLU A 48 -9.23 -0.40 17.98
C GLU A 48 -8.09 -1.28 18.51
N LEU A 49 -7.04 -1.52 17.72
CA LEU A 49 -5.92 -2.36 18.14
C LEU A 49 -5.12 -1.71 19.27
N VAL A 50 -4.92 -0.40 19.23
CA VAL A 50 -4.30 0.36 20.33
C VAL A 50 -5.17 0.23 21.60
N ALA A 51 -6.48 0.41 21.48
CA ALA A 51 -7.41 0.26 22.59
C ALA A 51 -7.47 -1.18 23.15
N GLU A 52 -7.27 -2.19 22.31
CA GLU A 52 -7.17 -3.61 22.71
C GLU A 52 -5.82 -3.96 23.36
N GLY A 53 -4.88 -3.01 23.46
CA GLY A 53 -3.60 -3.18 24.15
C GLY A 53 -2.48 -3.68 23.24
N HIS A 54 -2.51 -3.34 21.94
CA HIS A 54 -1.42 -3.60 21.00
C HIS A 54 -0.56 -2.35 20.77
N PRO A 55 0.47 -2.09 21.62
CA PRO A 55 1.24 -0.84 21.60
C PRO A 55 2.07 -0.67 20.33
N TYR A 56 2.34 -1.75 19.59
CA TYR A 56 3.06 -1.69 18.32
C TYR A 56 2.42 -0.75 17.28
N PHE A 57 1.13 -0.46 17.42
CA PHE A 57 0.38 0.40 16.51
C PHE A 57 0.27 1.86 16.96
N GLU A 58 0.69 2.21 18.18
CA GLU A 58 0.62 3.59 18.70
C GLU A 58 1.50 4.54 17.88
N ASP A 59 2.74 4.12 17.60
CA ASP A 59 3.73 4.91 16.88
C ASP A 59 3.55 4.89 15.35
N LYS A 60 2.55 4.16 14.84
CA LYS A 60 2.38 3.92 13.41
C LYS A 60 1.19 4.67 12.87
N THR A 61 1.35 5.24 11.69
CA THR A 61 0.22 5.77 10.94
C THR A 61 -0.54 4.65 10.23
N ALA A 62 -1.85 4.83 9.99
CA ALA A 62 -2.64 3.87 9.20
C ALA A 62 -2.03 3.63 7.80
N LYS A 63 -1.41 4.66 7.22
CA LYS A 63 -0.66 4.55 5.96
C LYS A 63 0.52 3.58 6.08
N GLN A 64 1.34 3.69 7.13
CA GLN A 64 2.45 2.75 7.35
C GLN A 64 1.96 1.31 7.58
N ILE A 65 0.82 1.14 8.25
CA ILE A 65 0.22 -0.19 8.44
C ILE A 65 -0.19 -0.78 7.09
N LYS A 66 -0.86 -0.01 6.24
CA LYS A 66 -1.28 -0.43 4.90
C LYS A 66 -0.09 -0.70 3.95
N ASP A 67 0.82 0.26 3.85
CA ASP A 67 1.90 0.25 2.86
C ASP A 67 3.06 -0.66 3.28
N ASN A 68 3.39 -0.74 4.56
CA ASN A 68 4.51 -1.56 5.02
C ASN A 68 4.03 -2.91 5.55
N LEU A 69 3.08 -2.95 6.49
CA LEU A 69 2.71 -4.22 7.12
C LEU A 69 1.87 -5.11 6.18
N TRP A 70 0.75 -4.59 5.69
CA TRP A 70 -0.14 -5.36 4.82
C TRP A 70 0.54 -5.70 3.48
N THR A 71 1.07 -4.68 2.79
CA THR A 71 1.62 -4.89 1.43
C THR A 71 2.85 -5.80 1.44
N LEU A 72 3.78 -5.68 2.41
CA LEU A 72 4.93 -6.58 2.47
C LEU A 72 4.53 -8.01 2.82
N SER A 73 3.58 -8.19 3.74
CA SER A 73 3.11 -9.53 4.11
C SER A 73 2.38 -10.18 2.94
N LYS A 74 1.50 -9.44 2.26
CA LYS A 74 0.85 -9.86 1.01
C LYS A 74 1.87 -10.35 -0.02
N SER A 75 2.88 -9.53 -0.33
CA SER A 75 3.88 -9.88 -1.34
C SER A 75 4.70 -11.11 -0.95
N ARG A 76 5.06 -11.25 0.33
CA ARG A 76 5.77 -12.44 0.83
C ARG A 76 4.92 -13.71 0.71
N THR A 77 3.64 -13.63 1.07
CA THR A 77 2.73 -14.77 0.97
C THR A 77 2.52 -15.19 -0.49
N ILE A 78 2.35 -14.23 -1.41
CA ILE A 78 2.24 -14.52 -2.85
C ILE A 78 3.52 -15.18 -3.37
N ALA A 79 4.70 -14.67 -3.01
CA ALA A 79 5.97 -15.28 -3.40
C ALA A 79 6.11 -16.73 -2.92
N LYS A 80 5.62 -17.05 -1.71
CA LYS A 80 5.56 -18.43 -1.20
C LYS A 80 4.59 -19.30 -2.00
N VAL A 81 3.43 -18.78 -2.38
CA VAL A 81 2.48 -19.50 -3.24
C VAL A 81 3.12 -19.81 -4.60
N ASP A 82 3.76 -18.82 -5.22
CA ASP A 82 4.42 -19.02 -6.51
C ASP A 82 5.57 -20.02 -6.42
N GLN A 83 6.34 -19.99 -5.32
CA GLN A 83 7.38 -20.98 -5.07
C GLN A 83 6.77 -22.39 -4.91
N ALA A 84 5.71 -22.54 -4.12
CA ALA A 84 5.03 -23.81 -3.93
C ALA A 84 4.48 -24.38 -5.25
N LYS A 85 3.98 -23.53 -6.15
CA LYS A 85 3.54 -23.95 -7.49
C LYS A 85 4.69 -24.40 -8.38
N LYS A 86 5.80 -23.65 -8.38
CA LYS A 86 6.97 -23.94 -9.23
C LYS A 86 7.71 -25.21 -8.84
N THR A 87 7.84 -25.46 -7.54
CA THR A 87 8.61 -26.60 -7.02
C THR A 87 7.78 -27.89 -6.93
N GLY A 88 6.46 -27.81 -7.14
CA GLY A 88 5.55 -28.94 -6.95
C GLY A 88 5.39 -29.34 -5.48
N SER A 89 4.61 -30.39 -5.24
CA SER A 89 4.25 -30.93 -3.91
C SER A 89 5.45 -31.21 -2.98
N ASP A 90 6.66 -31.39 -3.54
CA ASP A 90 7.86 -31.75 -2.79
C ASP A 90 8.70 -30.54 -2.33
N GLY A 91 8.36 -29.33 -2.78
CA GLY A 91 8.97 -28.11 -2.30
C GLY A 91 8.36 -27.68 -0.96
N VAL A 92 9.02 -28.02 0.16
CA VAL A 92 8.59 -27.74 1.54
C VAL A 92 8.48 -26.23 1.82
N THR A 93 7.45 -25.59 1.28
CA THR A 93 7.16 -24.18 1.51
C THR A 93 6.14 -24.11 2.64
N LYS A 94 6.63 -24.00 3.88
CA LYS A 94 5.76 -23.95 5.07
C LYS A 94 5.05 -22.59 5.14
N PHE A 95 3.73 -22.61 5.00
CA PHE A 95 2.87 -21.45 5.24
C PHE A 95 2.71 -21.22 6.74
N SER A 96 3.05 -20.01 7.19
CA SER A 96 2.77 -19.57 8.56
C SER A 96 1.28 -19.28 8.74
N ASP A 97 0.81 -19.16 9.98
CA ASP A 97 -0.59 -18.82 10.24
C ASP A 97 -0.96 -17.43 9.73
N LEU A 98 -0.02 -16.48 9.75
CA LEU A 98 -0.17 -15.17 9.09
C LEU A 98 -0.33 -15.32 7.57
N ASP A 99 0.40 -16.22 6.93
CA ASP A 99 0.27 -16.48 5.49
C ASP A 99 -1.12 -17.05 5.16
N LYS A 100 -1.60 -18.02 5.95
CA LYS A 100 -2.95 -18.58 5.79
C LYS A 100 -4.03 -17.50 5.92
N LEU A 101 -3.88 -16.62 6.90
CA LEU A 101 -4.82 -15.52 7.13
C LEU A 101 -4.77 -14.49 5.99
N THR A 102 -3.58 -14.21 5.48
CA THR A 102 -3.37 -13.37 4.29
C THR A 102 -4.06 -13.95 3.06
N LEU A 103 -3.93 -15.26 2.82
CA LEU A 103 -4.61 -15.96 1.72
C LEU A 103 -6.13 -15.92 1.88
N ALA A 104 -6.65 -16.06 3.10
CA ALA A 104 -8.09 -15.92 3.38
C ALA A 104 -8.60 -14.50 3.06
N ILE A 105 -7.81 -13.46 3.38
CA ILE A 105 -8.14 -12.07 3.03
C ILE A 105 -8.13 -11.88 1.51
N LEU A 106 -7.13 -12.39 0.79
CA LEU A 106 -7.05 -12.25 -0.67
C LEU A 106 -8.11 -13.07 -1.40
N GLY A 107 -8.52 -14.20 -0.82
CA GLY A 107 -9.28 -15.25 -1.48
C GLY A 107 -8.33 -16.20 -2.22
N VAL A 108 -8.42 -17.50 -1.91
CA VAL A 108 -7.56 -18.55 -2.49
C VAL A 108 -7.72 -18.63 -4.02
N GLU A 109 -8.94 -18.34 -4.51
CA GLU A 109 -9.33 -18.30 -5.92
C GLU A 109 -9.11 -16.92 -6.59
N SER A 110 -8.48 -15.97 -5.90
CA SER A 110 -8.25 -14.66 -6.50
C SER A 110 -7.26 -14.79 -7.65
N PRO A 111 -7.49 -14.11 -8.80
CA PRO A 111 -6.50 -14.05 -9.90
C PRO A 111 -5.11 -13.59 -9.43
N GLN A 112 -5.06 -12.85 -8.32
CA GLN A 112 -3.80 -12.41 -7.70
C GLN A 112 -3.01 -13.55 -7.03
N VAL A 113 -3.69 -14.62 -6.62
CA VAL A 113 -3.10 -15.81 -5.97
C VAL A 113 -2.89 -16.92 -6.99
N GLN A 114 -3.80 -17.10 -7.96
CA GLN A 114 -3.65 -18.09 -9.03
C GLN A 114 -2.61 -17.67 -10.09
N GLY A 115 -2.35 -16.38 -10.24
CA GLY A 115 -1.56 -15.86 -11.36
C GLY A 115 -2.40 -15.87 -12.64
N LEU A 116 -2.12 -14.98 -13.59
CA LEU A 116 -2.69 -15.16 -14.92
C LEU A 116 -2.07 -16.45 -15.49
N ASN A 117 -2.90 -17.45 -15.73
CA ASN A 117 -2.52 -18.71 -16.36
C ASN A 117 -2.27 -18.47 -17.86
N VAL A 118 -1.34 -17.56 -18.18
CA VAL A 118 -0.83 -17.39 -19.54
C VAL A 118 0.09 -18.58 -19.77
N PRO A 119 -0.25 -19.52 -20.68
CA PRO A 119 0.70 -20.54 -21.07
C PRO A 119 1.95 -19.83 -21.57
N GLU A 120 3.08 -20.13 -20.94
CA GLU A 120 4.39 -19.67 -21.36
C GLU A 120 4.67 -20.28 -22.75
N ALA A 121 4.24 -19.58 -23.80
CA ALA A 121 4.47 -19.98 -25.17
C ALA A 121 5.97 -19.84 -25.47
N GLY A 122 6.74 -20.90 -25.24
CA GLY A 122 8.18 -20.87 -25.47
C GLY A 122 8.96 -22.18 -25.32
N ALA A 123 8.29 -23.31 -25.14
CA ALA A 123 8.96 -24.61 -25.15
C ALA A 123 8.21 -25.52 -26.12
N ASP A 124 8.61 -25.46 -27.39
CA ASP A 124 8.47 -26.52 -28.39
C ASP A 124 9.10 -25.99 -29.70
N PHE A 125 10.38 -26.28 -29.93
CA PHE A 125 10.89 -26.30 -31.30
C PHE A 125 11.85 -27.48 -31.46
N ASP A 126 11.26 -28.53 -32.01
CA ASP A 126 11.84 -29.81 -32.36
C ASP A 126 12.95 -29.67 -33.44
N GLN A 127 13.84 -30.66 -33.47
CA GLN A 127 15.00 -30.72 -34.35
C GLN A 127 14.68 -31.14 -35.81
N SER A 128 15.39 -30.49 -36.76
CA SER A 128 15.80 -30.92 -38.13
C SER A 128 14.79 -30.84 -39.30
N PRO A 129 15.24 -30.86 -40.58
CA PRO A 129 16.33 -30.11 -41.22
C PRO A 129 15.94 -29.43 -42.58
N SER A 130 16.75 -28.45 -43.03
CA SER A 130 17.00 -27.97 -44.41
C SER A 130 15.85 -27.80 -45.43
N THR A 131 15.55 -26.56 -45.85
CA THR A 131 15.61 -26.14 -47.28
C THR A 131 15.56 -24.61 -47.42
N SER A 132 16.37 -24.06 -48.32
CA SER A 132 16.43 -22.65 -48.70
C SER A 132 15.37 -22.28 -49.75
N GLU A 133 14.55 -21.25 -49.52
CA GLU A 133 14.05 -20.40 -50.62
C GLU A 133 13.49 -19.04 -50.15
N LYS A 134 13.74 -18.01 -50.96
CA LYS A 134 13.53 -16.57 -50.74
C LYS A 134 12.06 -16.17 -50.56
N ARG A 135 11.75 -15.30 -49.59
CA ARG A 135 10.64 -14.32 -49.68
C ARG A 135 10.97 -13.00 -48.97
N GLN A 136 10.44 -11.93 -49.55
CA GLN A 136 10.72 -10.50 -49.31
C GLN A 136 10.30 -10.00 -47.91
N PRO A 137 10.97 -8.97 -47.36
CA PRO A 137 10.58 -8.36 -46.08
C PRO A 137 9.32 -7.48 -46.22
N SER A 138 8.38 -7.67 -45.30
CA SER A 138 7.16 -6.87 -45.14
C SER A 138 7.46 -5.57 -44.36
N PRO A 139 6.82 -4.42 -44.66
CA PRO A 139 7.16 -3.10 -44.07
C PRO A 139 6.86 -2.86 -42.58
N TRP A 140 6.66 -3.88 -41.75
CA TRP A 140 6.22 -3.71 -40.35
C TRP A 140 7.03 -4.48 -39.31
N GLU A 141 8.28 -4.85 -39.62
CA GLU A 141 9.14 -5.53 -38.65
C GLU A 141 9.66 -4.57 -37.58
N ILE A 142 9.08 -4.70 -36.39
CA ILE A 142 9.53 -4.08 -35.13
C ILE A 142 10.92 -4.66 -34.77
N PRO A 143 11.91 -3.83 -34.40
CA PRO A 143 13.23 -4.33 -34.03
C PRO A 143 13.16 -5.23 -32.78
N LYS A 144 13.64 -6.47 -32.91
CA LYS A 144 13.93 -7.36 -31.78
C LYS A 144 15.14 -6.83 -31.03
N THR A 145 14.95 -6.33 -29.82
CA THR A 145 16.06 -6.02 -28.91
C THR A 145 16.52 -7.29 -28.16
N PRO A 146 17.84 -7.46 -27.95
CA PRO A 146 18.38 -8.62 -27.26
C PRO A 146 18.14 -8.55 -25.75
N LEU A 147 17.77 -9.70 -25.18
CA LEU A 147 17.66 -9.98 -23.76
C LEU A 147 19.07 -10.27 -23.20
N ALA A 148 19.68 -9.32 -22.49
CA ALA A 148 20.72 -9.61 -21.49
C ALA A 148 21.08 -8.35 -20.68
N GLY A 149 21.19 -8.49 -19.36
CA GLY A 149 22.10 -7.66 -18.57
C GLY A 149 21.46 -6.82 -17.47
N ASN A 150 21.47 -7.38 -16.26
CA ASN A 150 21.64 -6.69 -14.99
C ASN A 150 20.66 -5.56 -14.65
N ARG A 151 19.61 -5.92 -13.88
CA ARG A 151 18.91 -4.97 -12.99
C ARG A 151 19.93 -4.37 -12.02
N LYS A 152 20.52 -3.24 -12.40
CA LYS A 152 21.17 -2.34 -11.46
C LYS A 152 20.09 -1.87 -10.48
N ARG A 153 20.37 -2.07 -9.20
CA ARG A 153 19.74 -1.44 -8.05
C ARG A 153 19.51 0.04 -8.41
N LYS A 154 18.25 0.48 -8.54
CA LYS A 154 17.93 1.91 -8.62
C LYS A 154 18.23 2.48 -7.24
N VAL A 155 19.45 3.00 -7.08
CA VAL A 155 19.73 4.01 -6.07
C VAL A 155 18.73 5.11 -6.32
N ILE A 156 17.86 5.35 -5.35
CA ILE A 156 16.92 6.46 -5.36
C ILE A 156 17.79 7.70 -5.29
N SER A 157 18.09 8.28 -6.45
CA SER A 157 18.52 9.65 -6.56
C SER A 157 17.34 10.51 -6.13
N GLU A 158 17.45 11.08 -4.93
CA GLU A 158 16.79 12.34 -4.59
C GLU A 158 17.17 13.31 -5.69
N ASP A 159 16.23 13.70 -6.56
CA ASP A 159 16.23 14.88 -7.43
C ASP A 159 15.16 14.72 -8.53
N ASP A 160 13.89 14.53 -8.13
CA ASP A 160 12.75 14.80 -9.01
C ASP A 160 12.25 16.24 -8.70
N PRO A 161 12.55 17.25 -9.55
CA PRO A 161 12.31 18.66 -9.24
C PRO A 161 10.82 19.01 -9.05
N LEU A 162 9.92 18.20 -9.60
CA LEU A 162 8.46 18.35 -9.48
C LEU A 162 7.93 18.00 -8.07
N ASP A 163 8.62 17.16 -7.29
CA ASP A 163 8.15 16.74 -5.95
C ASP A 163 8.49 17.78 -4.85
N GLY A 164 9.56 18.56 -5.06
CA GLY A 164 9.95 19.65 -4.15
C GLY A 164 8.95 20.81 -4.17
N GLU A 165 8.57 21.26 -5.36
CA GLU A 165 7.66 22.39 -5.55
C GLU A 165 6.25 22.11 -4.98
N ILE A 166 5.76 20.87 -5.12
CA ILE A 166 4.47 20.46 -4.55
C ILE A 166 4.52 20.47 -3.01
N LYS A 167 5.64 20.02 -2.41
CA LYS A 167 5.83 20.06 -0.96
C LYS A 167 5.92 21.49 -0.44
N GLU A 168 6.63 22.36 -1.16
CA GLU A 168 6.78 23.77 -0.82
C GLU A 168 5.44 24.53 -0.90
N GLN A 169 4.66 24.31 -1.97
CA GLN A 169 3.33 24.91 -2.11
C GLN A 169 2.38 24.48 -0.98
N LYS A 170 2.41 23.19 -0.58
CA LYS A 170 1.62 22.68 0.54
C LYS A 170 2.05 23.31 1.87
N LEU A 171 3.35 23.43 2.11
CA LEU A 171 3.88 24.05 3.32
C LEU A 171 3.53 25.53 3.40
N ARG A 172 3.61 26.25 2.28
CA ARG A 172 3.22 27.65 2.18
C ARG A 172 1.72 27.85 2.45
N LYS A 173 0.87 26.98 1.89
CA LYS A 173 -0.57 26.99 2.16
C LYS A 173 -0.87 26.79 3.64
N LEU A 174 -0.23 25.81 4.28
CA LEU A 174 -0.42 25.52 5.70
C LEU A 174 0.02 26.70 6.59
N ARG A 175 1.12 27.38 6.25
CA ARG A 175 1.57 28.59 6.98
C ARG A 175 0.54 29.72 6.90
N LEU A 176 -0.04 29.95 5.73
CA LEU A 176 -1.06 30.99 5.55
C LEU A 176 -2.34 30.67 6.32
N GLU A 177 -2.75 29.41 6.35
CA GLU A 177 -3.92 28.96 7.11
C GLU A 177 -3.71 29.15 8.62
N ASN A 178 -2.54 28.80 9.15
CA ASN A 178 -2.20 29.05 10.56
C ASN A 178 -2.19 30.55 10.90
N GLN A 179 -1.59 31.40 10.05
CA GLN A 179 -1.62 32.85 10.26
C GLN A 179 -3.05 33.41 10.27
N LEU A 180 -3.92 32.89 9.40
CA LEU A 180 -5.31 33.33 9.34
C LEU A 180 -6.09 32.93 10.59
N LEU A 181 -5.82 31.75 11.15
CA LEU A 181 -6.40 31.32 12.42
C LEU A 181 -5.92 32.17 13.60
N GLU A 182 -4.63 32.52 13.64
CA GLU A 182 -4.08 33.42 14.67
C GLU A 182 -4.78 34.78 14.65
N LEU A 183 -4.93 35.40 13.48
CA LEU A 183 -5.63 36.68 13.33
C LEU A 183 -7.10 36.60 13.76
N GLN A 184 -7.79 35.50 13.45
CA GLN A 184 -9.18 35.30 13.90
C GLN A 184 -9.29 35.17 15.43
N ILE A 185 -8.29 34.55 16.07
CA ILE A 185 -8.25 34.45 17.53
C ILE A 185 -8.02 35.84 18.13
N GLU A 186 -7.09 36.62 17.58
CA GLU A 186 -6.78 37.98 18.01
C GLU A 186 -7.98 38.92 17.86
N GLU A 187 -8.68 38.87 16.72
CA GLU A 187 -9.91 39.64 16.46
C GLU A 187 -10.99 39.34 17.51
N LYS A 188 -11.23 38.04 17.80
CA LYS A 188 -12.17 37.65 18.85
C LYS A 188 -11.77 38.13 20.24
N HIS A 189 -10.46 38.14 20.55
CA HIS A 189 -9.98 38.68 21.82
C HIS A 189 -10.20 40.19 21.93
N LEU A 190 -9.99 40.93 20.84
CA LEU A 190 -10.27 42.38 20.78
C LEU A 190 -11.76 42.67 20.97
N ASP A 191 -12.65 41.91 20.32
CA ASP A 191 -14.10 42.04 20.49
C ASP A 191 -14.56 41.75 21.92
N ILE A 192 -13.99 40.72 22.55
CA ILE A 192 -14.27 40.41 23.96
C ILE A 192 -13.78 41.55 24.86
N ASN A 193 -12.59 42.10 24.58
CA ASN A 193 -12.02 43.16 25.40
C ASN A 193 -12.81 44.47 25.26
N LYS A 194 -13.22 44.81 24.02
CA LYS A 194 -14.08 45.98 23.76
C LYS A 194 -15.44 45.88 24.46
N LYS A 195 -16.07 44.70 24.44
CA LYS A 195 -17.32 44.46 25.20
C LYS A 195 -17.14 44.60 26.71
N ARG A 196 -15.93 44.35 27.23
CA ARG A 196 -15.61 44.54 28.66
C ARG A 196 -15.37 46.01 29.00
N THR A 197 -14.73 46.78 28.11
CA THR A 197 -14.46 48.21 28.34
C THR A 197 -15.70 49.08 28.12
N ASP A 198 -16.62 48.68 27.23
CA ASP A 198 -17.88 49.39 26.97
C ASP A 198 -19.02 48.91 27.91
N SER A 199 -18.71 48.05 28.89
CA SER A 199 -19.69 47.55 29.86
C SER A 199 -20.03 48.65 30.88
N PRO A 200 -21.31 49.07 31.00
CA PRO A 200 -21.75 50.15 31.90
C PRO A 200 -21.71 49.78 33.39
N TYR A 201 -21.10 48.64 33.75
CA TYR A 201 -20.96 48.18 35.13
C TYR A 201 -19.64 48.61 35.81
N TYR A 202 -18.75 49.32 35.10
CA TYR A 202 -17.45 49.82 35.61
C TYR A 202 -17.21 51.32 35.32
N GLN A 203 -18.27 52.11 35.18
CA GLN A 203 -18.25 53.58 35.34
C GLN A 203 -19.09 53.95 36.56
#